data_AF-A0A918PDB7-F1
#
_entry.id   AF-A0A918PDB7-F1
#
_cell.length_a   1.000
_cell.length_b   1.000
_cell.length_c   1.000
_cell.angle_alpha   90.00
_cell.angle_beta   90.00
_cell.angle_gamma   90.00
#
_symmetry.space_group_name_H-M   'P 1'
#
loop_
_entity.id
_entity.type
_entity.pdbx_description
1 polymer ?
#
loop_
_entity_poly.entity_id
_entity_poly.type
_entity_poly.pdbx_seq_one_letter_code
_entity_poly.pdbx_strand_id
1 'polypeptide(L)' 'MKAGRVVAEGAPSDVVTESLVGEVFGLRSTVIRDPASGTPMVVPLGRHHVGAPLPH' A
#
# COMPACT_ATOMS: atom_id res chain seq x y z
N MET A 1 19.54 15.38 6.40
CA MET A 1 18.23 15.16 7.08
C MET A 1 17.17 15.76 6.18
N LYS A 2 16.27 14.96 5.57
CA LYS A 2 15.13 15.55 4.84
C LYS A 2 14.27 16.28 5.88
N ALA A 3 13.95 17.55 5.66
CA ALA A 3 13.01 18.29 6.49
C ALA A 3 11.68 17.52 6.49
N GLY A 4 11.41 16.80 7.59
CA GLY A 4 10.21 15.97 7.72
C GLY A 4 9.00 16.90 7.65
N ARG A 5 8.19 16.76 6.60
CA ARG A 5 6.93 17.48 6.43
C ARG A 5 5.80 16.46 6.46
N VAL A 6 4.70 16.81 7.10
CA VAL A 6 3.45 16.05 7.03
C VAL A 6 2.97 16.08 5.58
N VAL A 7 2.86 14.90 4.95
CA VAL A 7 2.45 14.76 3.55
C VAL A 7 0.92 14.66 3.44
N ALA A 8 0.27 14.00 4.40
CA ALA A 8 -1.18 13.93 4.54
C ALA A 8 -1.56 13.65 5.99
N GLU A 9 -2.74 14.09 6.40
CA GLU A 9 -3.33 13.86 7.71
C GLU A 9 -4.85 13.66 7.56
N GLY A 10 -5.42 12.71 8.30
CA GLY A 10 -6.83 12.33 8.17
C GLY A 10 -7.06 10.88 8.61
N ALA A 11 -8.25 10.35 8.32
CA ALA A 11 -8.53 8.94 8.58
C ALA A 11 -7.63 8.06 7.68
N PRO A 12 -7.28 6.83 8.11
CA PRO A 12 -6.44 5.94 7.30
C PRO A 12 -6.98 5.75 5.88
N SER A 13 -8.30 5.62 5.71
CA SER A 13 -8.98 5.48 4.42
C SER A 13 -8.79 6.65 3.47
N ASP A 14 -8.52 7.84 4.02
CA ASP A 14 -8.46 9.08 3.25
C ASP A 14 -7.02 9.36 2.81
N VAL A 15 -6.04 8.88 3.59
CA VAL A 15 -4.62 9.16 3.35
C VAL A 15 -3.86 7.99 2.75
N VAL A 16 -4.20 6.74 3.10
CA VAL A 16 -3.52 5.55 2.56
C VAL A 16 -4.08 5.24 1.17
N THR A 17 -3.52 5.88 0.16
CA THR A 17 -3.89 5.69 -1.26
C THR A 17 -2.69 5.19 -2.07
N GLU A 18 -2.95 4.52 -3.20
CA GLU A 18 -1.90 4.01 -4.11
C GLU A 18 -0.95 5.13 -4.55
N SER A 19 -1.51 6.31 -4.87
CA SER A 19 -0.73 7.49 -5.28
C SER A 19 0.19 7.97 -4.17
N LEU A 20 -0.33 8.13 -2.94
CA LEU A 20 0.47 8.65 -1.83
C LEU A 20 1.57 7.68 -1.42
N VAL A 21 1.26 6.38 -1.42
CA VAL A 21 2.26 5.33 -1.16
C VAL A 21 3.36 5.37 -2.22
N GLY A 22 3.00 5.53 -3.49
CA GLY A 22 3.96 5.68 -4.59
C GLY A 22 4.84 6.92 -4.44
N GLU A 23 4.28 8.06 -4.05
CA GLU A 23 5.03 9.31 -3.87
C GLU A 23 5.99 9.25 -2.67
N VAL A 24 5.53 8.73 -1.53
CA VAL A 24 6.30 8.73 -0.28
C VAL A 24 7.35 7.62 -0.25
N PHE A 25 7.00 6.42 -0.74
CA PHE A 25 7.85 5.23 -0.64
C PHE A 25 8.50 4.83 -1.97
N GLY A 26 8.13 5.43 -3.10
CA GLY A 26 8.64 5.04 -4.42
C GLY A 26 8.22 3.63 -4.83
N LEU A 27 7.11 3.12 -4.29
CA LEU A 27 6.64 1.76 -4.45
C LEU A 27 5.37 1.70 -5.31
N ARG A 28 5.33 0.80 -6.29
CA ARG A 28 4.05 0.42 -6.93
C ARG A 28 3.32 -0.55 -6.03
N SER A 29 2.08 -0.21 -5.69
CA SER A 29 1.21 -1.01 -4.83
C SER A 29 -0.24 -0.81 -5.22
N THR A 30 -1.08 -1.78 -4.85
CA THR A 30 -2.52 -1.57 -4.79
C THR A 30 -2.96 -1.40 -3.35
N VAL A 31 -3.98 -0.57 -3.11
CA VAL A 31 -4.60 -0.43 -1.78
C VAL A 31 -5.99 -1.02 -1.81
N ILE A 32 -6.22 -2.02 -0.95
CA ILE A 32 -7.52 -2.68 -0.80
C ILE A 32 -8.01 -2.56 0.64
N ARG A 33 -9.27 -2.93 0.86
CA ARG A 33 -9.81 -3.07 2.20
C ARG A 33 -9.28 -4.35 2.84
N ASP A 34 -8.73 -4.25 4.05
CA ASP A 34 -8.37 -5.40 4.86
C ASP A 34 -9.63 -6.21 5.19
N PRO A 35 -9.71 -7.50 4.83
CA PRO A 35 -10.87 -8.33 5.15
C PRO A 35 -11.07 -8.56 6.65
N ALA A 36 -10.02 -8.43 7.48
CA ALA A 36 -10.11 -8.64 8.92
C ALA A 36 -10.60 -7.40 9.68
N SER A 37 -10.01 -6.23 9.42
CA SER A 37 -10.30 -5.00 10.18
C SER A 37 -11.11 -3.97 9.40
N GLY A 38 -11.22 -4.09 8.08
CA GLY A 38 -11.84 -3.08 7.23
C GLY A 38 -11.00 -1.82 7.00
N THR A 39 -9.78 -1.75 7.55
CA THR A 39 -8.83 -0.65 7.34
C THR A 39 -8.08 -0.82 6.00
N PRO A 40 -7.39 0.21 5.49
CA PRO A 40 -6.62 0.07 4.25
C PRO A 40 -5.42 -0.89 4.41
N MET A 41 -5.29 -1.81 3.46
CA MET A 41 -4.17 -2.74 3.34
C MET A 41 -3.42 -2.45 2.03
N VAL A 42 -2.10 -2.25 2.14
CA VAL A 42 -1.20 -1.99 1.00
C VAL A 42 -0.60 -3.31 0.50
N VAL A 43 -0.84 -3.64 -0.77
CA VAL A 43 -0.32 -4.84 -1.43
C VAL A 43 0.75 -4.42 -2.45
N PRO A 44 2.04 -4.70 -2.21
CA PRO A 44 3.11 -4.36 -3.14
C PRO A 44 2.97 -5.10 -4.48
N LEU A 45 3.06 -4.37 -5.59
CA LEU A 45 3.07 -4.93 -6.93
C LEU A 45 4.53 -5.23 -7.33
N GLY A 46 5.08 -6.30 -6.76
CA GLY A 46 6.42 -6.80 -7.05
C GLY A 46 6.48 -7.67 -8.31
N ARG A 47 7.70 -7.87 -8.83
CA ARG A 47 7.99 -8.84 -9.92
C ARG A 47 8.03 -10.29 -9.43
N HIS A 48 8.01 -10.50 -8.11
CA HIS A 48 8.00 -11.83 -7.52
C HIS A 48 6.61 -12.40 -7.68
N HIS A 49 6.45 -13.26 -8.68
CA HIS A 49 5.29 -14.12 -8.83
C HIS A 49 5.00 -14.77 -7.48
N VAL A 50 3.79 -14.57 -6.95
CA VAL A 50 3.21 -15.58 -6.07
C VAL A 50 3.25 -16.86 -6.90
N GLY A 51 4.13 -17.79 -6.53
CA GLY A 51 4.34 -19.02 -7.27
C GLY A 51 2.98 -19.63 -7.57
N ALA A 52 2.76 -20.02 -8.83
CA ALA A 52 1.53 -20.68 -9.24
C ALA A 52 1.18 -21.77 -8.21
N PRO A 53 -0.10 -21.90 -7.81
CA PRO A 53 -0.47 -22.91 -6.83
C PRO A 53 0.06 -24.27 -7.30
N LEU A 54 0.68 -25.02 -6.38
CA LEU A 54 1.13 -26.37 -6.66
C LEU A 54 -0.07 -27.18 -7.17
N PRO A 55 0.04 -27.86 -8.32
CA PRO A 55 -1.03 -28.73 -8.79
C PRO A 55 -1.24 -29.86 -7.78
N HIS A 56 -2.51 -30.13 -7.47
CA HIS A 56 -2.95 -31.33 -6.76
C HIS A 56 -2.83 -32.56 -7.66
#